data_AF-A0A957C042-F1
#
_entry.id   AF-A0A957C042-F1
#
_cell.length_a   1.000
_cell.length_b   1.000
_cell.length_c   1.000
_cell.angle_alpha   90.00
_cell.angle_beta   90.00
_cell.angle_gamma   90.00
#
_symmetry.space_group_name_H-M   'P 1'
#
loop_
_entity.id
_entity.type
_entity.pdbx_description
1 polymer ?
#
loop_
_entity_poly.entity_id
_entity_poly.type
_entity_poly.pdbx_seq_one_letter_code
_entity_poly.pdbx_strand_id
1 'polypeptide(L)'
;MDKTITTALLIIISMATALVLFNAAFPAVVEGSDALQSMAAHSEDQIRSQIQVIHLVGELDGSGWWQDTNANGLFDVFAWVKNTGLTRFNALDEIDVFYGAEGNFVRIPHQSDAGGSYPYWSWQIENATEWVPSATLRVTIHYNAPQPSGRYFFRITTPNGTSDDEIVSM
;
A
#
# COMPACT_ATOMS: atom_id res chain seq x y z
N MET A 1 -35.86 -60.58 -18.99
CA MET A 1 -36.52 -59.47 -18.27
C MET A 1 -35.56 -58.81 -17.28
N ASP A 2 -34.87 -59.56 -16.41
CA ASP A 2 -33.91 -58.98 -15.43
C ASP A 2 -32.84 -58.07 -16.03
N LYS A 3 -32.13 -58.53 -17.07
CA LYS A 3 -31.06 -57.73 -17.72
C LYS A 3 -31.55 -56.38 -18.25
N THR A 4 -32.80 -56.29 -18.71
CA THR A 4 -33.38 -55.05 -19.23
C THR A 4 -33.70 -54.07 -18.10
N ILE A 5 -34.22 -54.58 -16.99
CA ILE A 5 -34.57 -53.79 -15.80
C ILE A 5 -33.29 -53.26 -15.11
N THR A 6 -32.26 -54.11 -14.95
CA THR A 6 -30.98 -53.68 -14.38
C THR A 6 -30.31 -52.61 -15.22
N THR A 7 -30.31 -52.77 -16.55
CA THR A 7 -29.75 -51.76 -17.47
C THR A 7 -30.51 -50.42 -17.36
N ALA A 8 -31.84 -50.46 -17.29
CA ALA A 8 -32.66 -49.25 -17.14
C ALA A 8 -32.37 -48.50 -15.82
N LEU A 9 -32.24 -49.23 -14.71
CA LEU A 9 -31.92 -48.65 -13.40
C LEU A 9 -30.53 -48.03 -13.37
N LEU A 10 -29.53 -48.66 -13.99
CA LEU A 10 -28.18 -48.12 -14.08
C LEU A 10 -28.12 -46.80 -14.86
N ILE A 11 -28.88 -46.68 -15.96
CA ILE A 11 -28.96 -45.44 -16.73
C ILE A 11 -29.53 -44.30 -15.88
N ILE A 12 -30.60 -44.56 -15.11
CA ILE A 12 -31.22 -43.55 -14.23
C ILE A 12 -30.23 -43.10 -13.15
N ILE A 13 -29.52 -44.04 -12.52
CA ILE A 13 -28.51 -43.72 -11.51
C ILE A 13 -27.36 -42.91 -12.11
N SER A 14 -26.88 -43.27 -13.30
CA SER A 14 -25.83 -42.49 -13.99
C SER A 14 -26.29 -41.07 -14.31
N MET A 15 -27.52 -40.88 -14.77
CA MET A 15 -28.09 -39.55 -15.03
C MET A 15 -28.24 -38.73 -13.75
N ALA A 16 -28.77 -39.33 -12.69
CA ALA A 16 -28.93 -38.66 -11.40
C ALA A 16 -27.56 -38.25 -10.81
N THR A 17 -26.57 -39.14 -10.91
CA THR A 17 -25.20 -38.87 -10.43
C THR A 17 -24.54 -37.75 -11.24
N ALA A 18 -24.73 -37.72 -12.56
CA ALA A 18 -24.22 -36.64 -13.40
C ALA A 18 -24.81 -35.27 -13.03
N LEU A 19 -26.11 -35.21 -12.71
CA LEU A 19 -26.78 -33.99 -12.25
C LEU A 19 -26.25 -33.52 -10.90
N VAL A 20 -26.03 -34.43 -9.95
CA VAL A 20 -25.44 -34.11 -8.65
C VAL A 20 -24.01 -33.61 -8.81
N LEU A 21 -23.19 -34.27 -9.63
CA LEU A 21 -21.83 -33.85 -9.91
C LEU A 21 -21.81 -32.45 -10.54
N PHE A 22 -22.69 -32.18 -11.51
CA PHE A 22 -22.76 -30.88 -12.16
C PHE A 22 -23.15 -29.78 -11.16
N ASN A 23 -24.18 -29.99 -10.34
CA ASN A 23 -24.60 -29.02 -9.34
C ASN A 23 -23.57 -28.80 -8.22
N ALA A 24 -22.72 -29.79 -7.94
CA ALA A 24 -21.65 -29.68 -6.95
C ALA A 24 -20.37 -29.04 -7.53
N ALA A 25 -19.99 -29.40 -8.75
CA ALA A 25 -18.71 -29.01 -9.33
C ALA A 25 -18.78 -27.70 -10.12
N PHE A 26 -19.90 -27.40 -10.78
CA PHE A 26 -20.03 -26.19 -11.59
C PHE A 26 -19.86 -24.89 -10.76
N PRO A 27 -20.46 -24.75 -9.57
CA PRO A 27 -20.21 -23.58 -8.72
C PRO A 27 -18.74 -23.40 -8.37
N ALA A 28 -18.05 -24.49 -8.00
CA ALA A 28 -16.62 -24.44 -7.65
C ALA A 28 -15.73 -24.02 -8.84
N VAL A 29 -16.10 -24.40 -10.07
CA VAL A 29 -15.40 -23.96 -11.29
C VAL A 29 -15.61 -22.48 -11.56
N VAL A 30 -16.83 -21.97 -11.37
CA VAL A 30 -17.14 -20.54 -11.53
C VAL A 30 -16.42 -19.72 -10.47
N GLU A 31 -16.55 -20.10 -9.19
CA GLU A 31 -15.87 -19.44 -8.08
C GLU A 31 -14.34 -19.45 -8.25
N GLY A 32 -13.77 -20.58 -8.69
CA GLY A 32 -12.35 -20.68 -9.00
C GLY A 32 -11.93 -19.77 -10.15
N SER A 33 -12.77 -19.61 -11.18
CA SER A 33 -12.51 -18.71 -12.30
C SER A 33 -12.52 -17.24 -11.87
N ASP A 34 -13.50 -16.86 -11.04
CA ASP A 34 -13.61 -15.49 -10.50
C ASP A 34 -12.44 -15.16 -9.56
N ALA A 35 -12.03 -16.13 -8.73
CA ALA A 35 -10.86 -16.01 -7.88
C ALA A 35 -9.58 -15.78 -8.71
N LEU A 36 -9.37 -16.56 -9.78
CA LEU A 36 -8.21 -16.37 -10.66
C LEU A 36 -8.22 -15.01 -11.36
N GLN A 37 -9.38 -14.53 -11.80
CA GLN A 37 -9.50 -13.21 -12.42
C GLN A 37 -9.18 -12.08 -11.43
N SER A 38 -9.71 -12.16 -10.20
CA SER A 38 -9.42 -11.15 -9.16
C SER A 38 -7.94 -11.15 -8.75
N MET A 39 -7.31 -12.33 -8.62
CA MET A 39 -5.88 -12.45 -8.37
C MET A 39 -5.05 -11.85 -9.51
N ALA A 40 -5.42 -12.10 -10.77
CA ALA A 40 -4.75 -11.54 -11.92
C ALA A 40 -4.86 -10.00 -11.95
N ALA A 41 -6.04 -9.45 -11.67
CA ALA A 41 -6.26 -8.02 -11.59
C ALA A 41 -5.44 -7.36 -10.47
N HIS A 42 -5.41 -7.97 -9.28
CA HIS A 42 -4.64 -7.45 -8.15
C HIS A 42 -3.13 -7.51 -8.40
N SER A 43 -2.66 -8.57 -9.06
CA SER A 43 -1.25 -8.69 -9.47
C SER A 43 -0.89 -7.68 -10.55
N GLU A 44 -1.77 -7.44 -11.52
CA GLU A 44 -1.56 -6.43 -12.55
C GLU A 44 -1.47 -5.02 -11.93
N ASP A 45 -2.33 -4.71 -10.95
CA ASP A 45 -2.29 -3.43 -10.25
C ASP A 45 -0.97 -3.23 -9.50
N GLN A 46 -0.47 -4.24 -8.79
CA GLN A 46 0.84 -4.17 -8.12
C GLN A 46 2.02 -4.05 -9.09
N ILE A 47 1.97 -4.72 -10.24
CA ILE A 47 3.05 -4.65 -11.23
C ILE A 47 3.10 -3.25 -11.88
N ARG A 48 1.92 -2.67 -12.15
CA ARG A 48 1.81 -1.35 -12.76
C ARG A 48 2.03 -0.22 -11.76
N SER A 49 1.80 -0.46 -10.48
CA SER A 49 2.00 0.50 -9.41
C SER A 49 3.45 0.46 -8.95
N GLN A 50 4.18 1.55 -9.16
CA GLN A 50 5.56 1.68 -8.70
C GLN A 50 5.76 3.08 -8.12
N ILE A 51 6.49 3.13 -7.02
CA ILE A 51 6.85 4.37 -6.34
C ILE A 51 8.36 4.36 -6.07
N GLN A 52 8.95 5.54 -5.96
CA GLN A 52 10.34 5.69 -5.60
C GLN A 52 10.52 6.88 -4.67
N VAL A 53 11.16 6.69 -3.52
CA VAL A 53 11.66 7.77 -2.67
C VAL A 53 12.84 8.40 -3.39
N ILE A 54 12.69 9.67 -3.77
CA ILE A 54 13.71 10.40 -4.52
C ILE A 54 14.65 11.18 -3.60
N HIS A 55 14.16 11.58 -2.43
CA HIS A 55 14.94 12.30 -1.43
C HIS A 55 14.24 12.31 -0.08
N LEU A 56 15.04 12.27 0.98
CA LEU A 56 14.62 12.36 2.36
C LEU A 56 15.56 13.29 3.13
N VAL A 57 15.01 14.30 3.81
CA VAL A 57 15.80 15.29 4.54
C VAL A 57 15.05 15.81 5.76
N GLY A 58 15.78 16.11 6.83
CA GLY A 58 15.24 16.80 8.00
C GLY A 58 15.37 18.32 7.89
N GLU A 59 14.61 19.03 8.69
CA GLU A 59 14.74 20.48 8.86
C GLU A 59 16.00 20.79 9.71
N LEU A 60 17.15 20.80 9.03
CA LEU A 60 18.47 21.03 9.61
C LEU A 60 19.01 22.41 9.23
N ASP A 61 19.79 23.01 10.12
CA ASP A 61 20.56 24.21 9.87
C ASP A 61 21.82 23.93 9.01
N GLY A 62 22.55 24.99 8.65
CA GLY A 62 23.80 24.86 7.87
C GLY A 62 24.94 24.11 8.58
N SER A 63 24.78 23.79 9.86
CA SER A 63 25.73 23.01 10.67
C SER A 63 25.23 21.58 10.95
N GLY A 64 24.06 21.20 10.42
CA GLY A 64 23.45 19.88 10.60
C GLY A 64 22.66 19.70 11.89
N TRP A 65 22.30 20.78 12.60
CA TRP A 65 21.44 20.71 13.79
C TRP A 65 19.99 20.96 13.43
N TRP A 66 19.08 20.23 14.06
CA TRP A 66 17.64 20.45 13.92
C TRP A 66 17.26 21.89 14.27
N GLN A 67 16.60 22.55 13.32
CA GLN A 67 16.15 23.92 13.44
C GLN A 67 14.77 24.05 12.81
N ASP A 68 13.84 24.66 13.55
CA ASP A 68 12.59 25.15 12.99
C ASP A 68 12.89 26.37 12.10
N THR A 69 13.07 26.12 10.80
CA THR A 69 13.47 27.12 9.79
C THR A 69 12.32 28.01 9.37
N ASN A 70 11.07 27.56 9.55
CA ASN A 70 9.87 28.29 9.17
C ASN A 70 9.17 28.96 10.38
N ALA A 71 9.68 28.75 11.60
CA ALA A 71 9.20 29.30 12.87
C ALA A 71 7.75 28.93 13.22
N ASN A 72 7.27 27.76 12.77
CA ASN A 72 5.92 27.26 13.06
C ASN A 72 5.80 26.48 14.39
N GLY A 73 6.92 26.30 15.09
CA GLY A 73 7.02 25.54 16.34
C GLY A 73 7.16 24.02 16.14
N LEU A 74 7.39 23.57 14.92
CA LEU A 74 7.54 22.16 14.52
C LEU A 74 8.93 21.91 13.96
N PHE A 75 9.31 20.64 13.96
CA PHE A 75 10.55 20.14 13.36
C PHE A 75 10.15 19.13 12.30
N ASP A 76 10.36 19.49 11.04
CA ASP A 76 9.79 18.77 9.92
C ASP A 76 10.78 17.82 9.25
N VAL A 77 10.29 16.69 8.77
CA VAL A 77 11.03 15.78 7.89
C VAL A 77 10.32 15.73 6.55
N PHE A 78 11.05 15.98 5.48
CA PHE A 78 10.53 15.99 4.12
C PHE A 78 10.99 14.75 3.37
N ALA A 79 10.04 13.99 2.86
CA ALA A 79 10.29 12.91 1.92
C ALA A 79 9.58 13.21 0.60
N TRP A 80 10.31 13.17 -0.51
CA TRP A 80 9.70 13.24 -1.83
C TRP A 80 9.61 11.84 -2.42
N VAL A 81 8.41 11.48 -2.85
CA VAL A 81 8.11 10.15 -3.39
C VAL A 81 7.48 10.33 -4.77
N LYS A 82 8.14 9.80 -5.79
CA LYS A 82 7.70 9.87 -7.17
C LYS A 82 6.87 8.65 -7.52
N ASN A 83 5.77 8.85 -8.22
CA ASN A 83 5.06 7.75 -8.88
C ASN A 83 5.83 7.39 -10.17
N THR A 84 6.51 6.25 -10.14
CA THR A 84 7.28 5.70 -11.27
C THR A 84 6.50 4.62 -12.04
N GLY A 85 5.28 4.32 -11.60
CA GLY A 85 4.39 3.35 -12.21
C GLY A 85 3.57 3.90 -13.37
N LEU A 86 2.50 3.18 -13.69
CA LEU A 86 1.56 3.44 -14.79
C LEU A 86 0.14 3.75 -14.30
N THR A 87 -0.11 3.63 -12.99
CA THR A 87 -1.41 3.83 -12.35
C THR A 87 -1.39 5.08 -11.47
N ARG A 88 -2.57 5.63 -11.20
CA ARG A 88 -2.75 6.74 -10.25
C ARG A 88 -3.11 6.20 -8.87
N PHE A 89 -2.72 6.91 -7.81
CA PHE A 89 -3.14 6.63 -6.44
C PHE A 89 -4.16 7.68 -5.97
N ASN A 90 -5.24 7.25 -5.32
CA ASN A 90 -6.34 8.13 -4.90
C ASN A 90 -6.47 8.25 -3.37
N ALA A 91 -6.30 7.15 -2.63
CA ALA A 91 -6.44 7.11 -1.17
C ALA A 91 -5.10 7.45 -0.49
N LEU A 92 -4.63 8.68 -0.69
CA LEU A 92 -3.32 9.10 -0.17
C LEU A 92 -3.29 9.12 1.36
N ASP A 93 -4.39 9.46 2.02
CA ASP A 93 -4.50 9.46 3.50
C ASP A 93 -4.36 8.04 4.11
N GLU A 94 -4.57 6.98 3.32
CA GLU A 94 -4.47 5.58 3.74
C GLU A 94 -3.07 4.99 3.52
N ILE A 95 -2.10 5.81 3.10
CA ILE A 95 -0.70 5.40 2.98
C ILE A 95 -0.11 5.13 4.36
N ASP A 96 0.64 4.05 4.49
CA ASP A 96 1.39 3.76 5.70
C ASP A 96 2.79 4.37 5.62
N VAL A 97 3.10 5.27 6.55
CA VAL A 97 4.42 5.89 6.71
C VAL A 97 5.08 5.37 7.97
N PHE A 98 6.30 4.85 7.83
CA PHE A 98 7.15 4.42 8.93
C PHE A 98 8.39 5.29 8.96
N TYR A 99 8.73 5.80 10.14
CA TYR A 99 9.92 6.62 10.31
C TYR A 99 10.46 6.54 11.73
N GLY A 100 11.78 6.73 11.87
CA GLY A 100 12.46 6.83 13.15
C GLY A 100 13.92 6.39 13.06
N ALA A 101 14.60 6.38 14.20
CA ALA A 101 16.00 5.94 14.27
C ALA A 101 16.14 4.49 13.76
N GLU A 102 17.26 4.18 13.12
CA GLU A 102 17.55 2.83 12.63
C GLU A 102 17.45 1.80 13.78
N GLY A 103 16.55 0.83 13.64
CA GLY A 103 16.25 -0.18 14.67
C GLY A 103 15.16 0.22 15.69
N ASN A 104 14.65 1.45 15.65
CA ASN A 104 13.55 1.94 16.51
C ASN A 104 12.60 2.87 15.75
N PHE A 105 12.19 2.46 14.54
CA PHE A 105 11.18 3.17 13.76
C PHE A 105 9.77 2.74 14.15
N VAL A 106 8.80 3.63 14.00
CA VAL A 106 7.39 3.38 14.31
C VAL A 106 6.53 3.81 13.13
N ARG A 107 5.30 3.29 13.08
CA ARG A 107 4.28 3.82 12.17
C ARG A 107 3.89 5.22 12.64
N ILE A 108 3.94 6.19 11.74
CA ILE A 108 3.48 7.55 11.99
C ILE A 108 2.04 7.65 11.48
N PRO A 109 1.07 8.07 12.31
CA PRO A 109 -0.30 8.25 11.85
C PRO A 109 -0.43 9.46 10.92
N HIS A 110 -1.37 9.39 9.97
CA HIS A 110 -1.75 10.56 9.18
C HIS A 110 -2.40 11.62 10.09
N GLN A 111 -2.31 12.90 9.74
CA GLN A 111 -2.85 14.02 10.52
C GLN A 111 -4.34 13.85 10.92
N SER A 112 -5.14 13.19 10.07
CA SER A 112 -6.57 12.91 10.36
C SER A 112 -6.76 11.96 11.54
N ASP A 113 -5.80 11.07 11.76
CA ASP A 113 -5.90 9.93 12.68
C ASP A 113 -5.05 10.15 13.94
N ALA A 114 -4.15 11.13 13.91
CA ALA A 114 -3.23 11.44 15.01
C ALA A 114 -3.90 12.05 16.24
N GLY A 115 -5.16 12.52 16.13
CA GLY A 115 -5.90 13.14 17.24
C GLY A 115 -5.21 14.38 17.83
N GLY A 116 -4.40 15.09 17.02
CA GLY A 116 -3.61 16.24 17.46
C GLY A 116 -2.33 15.91 18.23
N SER A 117 -1.91 14.64 18.26
CA SER A 117 -0.67 14.20 18.89
C SER A 117 0.48 14.13 17.88
N TYR A 118 1.71 14.37 18.36
CA TYR A 118 2.93 14.21 17.57
C TYR A 118 3.61 12.86 17.86
N PRO A 119 4.33 12.28 16.89
CA PRO A 119 4.46 12.73 15.50
C PRO A 119 3.24 12.37 14.65
N TYR A 120 2.97 13.16 13.62
CA TYR A 120 2.01 12.85 12.55
C TYR A 120 2.59 13.23 11.20
N TRP A 121 2.02 12.71 10.12
CA TRP A 121 2.43 13.09 8.77
C TRP A 121 1.28 13.72 7.97
N SER A 122 1.66 14.56 7.02
CA SER A 122 0.79 15.19 6.03
C SER A 122 1.42 15.06 4.64
N TRP A 123 0.65 15.34 3.59
CA TRP A 123 1.16 15.27 2.22
C TRP A 123 0.68 16.41 1.34
N GLN A 124 1.46 16.66 0.29
CA GLN A 124 1.11 17.58 -0.79
C GLN A 124 1.66 17.03 -2.11
N ILE A 125 0.92 17.22 -3.21
CA ILE A 125 1.42 16.93 -4.55
C ILE A 125 2.08 18.19 -5.12
N GLU A 126 3.32 18.06 -5.59
CA GLU A 126 4.16 19.21 -5.97
C GLU A 126 3.89 19.70 -7.40
N ASN A 127 3.67 18.79 -8.34
CA ASN A 127 3.68 19.08 -9.78
C ASN A 127 2.42 18.62 -10.52
N ALA A 128 1.36 18.26 -9.80
CA ALA A 128 0.09 17.80 -10.34
C ALA A 128 -1.05 18.01 -9.32
N THR A 129 -2.28 17.70 -9.72
CA THR A 129 -3.47 17.73 -8.83
C THR A 129 -3.78 16.37 -8.20
N GLU A 130 -3.30 15.30 -8.82
CA GLU A 130 -3.46 13.90 -8.37
C GLU A 130 -2.10 13.20 -8.45
N TRP A 131 -1.88 12.14 -7.67
CA TRP A 131 -0.62 11.39 -7.70
C TRP A 131 -0.57 10.39 -8.86
N VAL A 132 -0.55 10.95 -10.07
CA VAL A 132 -0.46 10.25 -11.37
C VAL A 132 0.98 9.87 -11.69
N PRO A 133 1.21 8.99 -12.69
CA PRO A 133 2.57 8.70 -13.16
C PRO A 133 3.40 9.97 -13.41
N SER A 134 4.66 9.94 -12.97
CA SER A 134 5.60 11.07 -12.97
C SER A 134 5.32 12.21 -11.98
N ALA A 135 4.18 12.21 -11.28
CA ALA A 135 3.93 13.17 -10.21
C ALA A 135 4.73 12.84 -8.94
N THR A 136 5.05 13.87 -8.17
CA THR A 136 5.80 13.77 -6.92
C THR A 136 4.90 14.15 -5.75
N LEU A 137 4.80 13.23 -4.79
CA LEU A 137 4.20 13.43 -3.49
C LEU A 137 5.30 13.91 -2.52
N ARG A 138 5.10 15.05 -1.88
CA ARG A 138 5.87 15.44 -0.70
C ARG A 138 5.13 14.97 0.54
N VAL A 139 5.74 14.08 1.29
CA VAL A 139 5.34 13.68 2.64
C VAL A 139 6.11 14.53 3.63
N THR A 140 5.39 15.15 4.57
CA THR A 140 5.98 15.91 5.67
C THR A 140 5.64 15.24 6.99
N ILE A 141 6.65 14.84 7.76
CA ILE A 141 6.49 14.31 9.12
C ILE A 141 6.78 15.44 10.10
N HIS A 142 5.83 15.69 10.99
CA HIS A 142 5.88 16.79 11.94
C HIS A 142 6.26 16.27 13.33
N TYR A 143 7.26 16.89 13.95
CA TYR A 143 7.61 16.68 15.35
C TYR A 143 7.42 17.97 16.16
N ASN A 144 7.12 17.82 17.45
CA ASN A 144 7.05 18.95 18.39
C ASN A 144 8.39 19.23 19.10
N ALA A 145 9.45 18.51 18.75
CA ALA A 145 10.76 18.64 19.33
C ALA A 145 11.87 18.23 18.34
N PRO A 146 13.07 18.81 18.46
CA PRO A 146 14.23 18.40 17.66
C PRO A 146 14.48 16.90 17.81
N GLN A 147 14.82 16.23 16.72
CA GLN A 147 15.23 14.84 16.78
C GLN A 147 16.74 14.74 17.11
N PRO A 148 17.22 13.63 17.69
CA PRO A 148 18.66 13.40 17.80
C PRO A 148 19.33 13.32 16.43
N SER A 149 20.61 13.69 16.32
CA SER A 149 21.39 13.36 15.13
C SER A 149 21.66 11.84 15.10
N GLY A 150 21.60 11.23 13.92
CA GLY A 150 21.78 9.80 13.74
C GLY A 150 21.30 9.28 12.39
N ARG A 151 21.26 7.95 12.24
CA ARG A 151 20.69 7.28 11.07
C ARG A 151 19.21 7.04 11.28
N TYR A 152 18.43 7.41 10.27
CA TYR A 152 16.98 7.30 10.25
C TYR A 152 16.53 6.40 9.12
N PHE A 153 15.56 5.54 9.40
CA PHE A 153 14.89 4.70 8.42
C PHE A 153 13.56 5.34 8.05
N PHE A 154 13.26 5.41 6.76
CA PHE A 154 11.97 5.81 6.23
C PHE A 154 11.43 4.71 5.33
N ARG A 155 10.15 4.40 5.47
CA ARG A 155 9.42 3.54 4.53
C ARG A 155 8.03 4.08 4.30
N ILE A 156 7.61 4.02 3.05
CA ILE A 156 6.26 4.36 2.62
C ILE A 156 5.63 3.15 1.95
N THR A 157 4.37 2.87 2.26
CA THR A 157 3.59 1.78 1.64
C THR A 157 2.24 2.30 1.17
N THR A 158 1.95 2.14 -0.11
CA THR A 158 0.66 2.53 -0.70
C THR A 158 -0.45 1.54 -0.31
N PRO A 159 -1.73 1.93 -0.41
CA PRO A 159 -2.85 1.05 -0.05
C PRO A 159 -2.89 -0.29 -0.80
N ASN A 160 -2.34 -0.35 -2.02
CA ASN A 160 -2.25 -1.59 -2.80
C ASN A 160 -1.00 -2.44 -2.51
N GLY A 161 -0.18 -2.02 -1.53
CA GLY A 161 0.98 -2.77 -1.02
C GLY A 161 2.31 -2.45 -1.71
N THR A 162 2.37 -1.47 -2.61
CA THR A 162 3.63 -1.03 -3.20
C THR A 162 4.42 -0.24 -2.15
N SER A 163 5.68 -0.57 -1.92
CA SER A 163 6.49 0.12 -0.92
C SER A 163 7.88 0.45 -1.44
N ASP A 164 8.45 1.51 -0.90
CA ASP A 164 9.86 1.85 -1.06
C ASP A 164 10.43 2.39 0.27
N ASP A 165 11.73 2.24 0.46
CA ASP A 165 12.42 2.59 1.69
C ASP A 165 13.78 3.24 1.44
N GLU A 166 14.18 4.10 2.37
CA GLU A 166 15.46 4.80 2.32
C GLU A 166 16.03 4.95 3.73
N ILE A 167 17.36 4.89 3.84
CA ILE A 167 18.09 5.21 5.07
C ILE A 167 18.92 6.46 4.83
N VAL A 168 18.77 7.44 5.70
CA VAL A 168 19.52 8.70 5.65
C VAL A 168 20.18 8.99 6.99
N SER A 169 21.24 9.79 6.98
CA SER A 169 21.85 10.34 8.19
C SER A 169 21.43 11.79 8.35
N MET A 170 20.98 12.16 9.54
CA MET A 170 20.55 13.51 9.93
C MET A 170 21.30 13.98 11.17
#